data_AF-A0A9X7KWW6-F1
#
_entry.id   AF-A0A9X7KWW6-F1
#
_cell.length_a   1.000
_cell.length_b   1.000
_cell.length_c   1.000
_cell.angle_alpha   90.00
_cell.angle_beta   90.00
_cell.angle_gamma   90.00
#
_symmetry.space_group_name_H-M   'P 1'
#
loop_
_entity.id
_entity.type
_entity.pdbx_description
1 polymer ?
#
loop_
_entity_poly.entity_id
_entity_poly.type
_entity_poly.pdbx_seq_one_letter_code
_entity_poly.pdbx_strand_id
1 'polypeptide(L)'
;MKNHYGLKTFVMDSGERYCIVMNRSSGLPVYYPTLYLTTQLRNRGDAFSTMSAAASNLIVLLRFLDIRGIDLEQRFLTKNFLKPHELDDLRDFAQRKQAKKSLNTSSTLWLDEPESDIVDNGTQHSRLTTCANYLHWYAMHILKTAELEVVQQIDAMAQQIKKRRPSKQRRSSELQDRSLSDIQLDSLFEVILPGSKLNPFSIEVQRRNRLMILLLFYLGIRGGELLNIRIQDVDFSTNRIRIVRRADERADS
;
A
#
# COMPACT_ATOMS: atom_id res chain seq x y z
N MET A 1 3.38 19.59 -11.44
CA MET A 1 2.71 18.57 -12.28
C MET A 1 1.24 18.50 -11.89
N LYS A 2 0.30 18.67 -12.84
CA LYS A 2 -1.14 18.53 -12.54
C LYS A 2 -1.42 17.04 -12.24
N ASN A 3 -1.95 16.74 -11.06
CA ASN A 3 -2.35 15.38 -10.70
C ASN A 3 -3.65 15.04 -11.45
N HIS A 4 -3.54 14.47 -12.65
CA HIS A 4 -4.70 14.07 -13.45
C HIS A 4 -5.38 12.80 -12.95
N TYR A 5 -4.72 12.02 -12.08
CA TYR A 5 -5.28 10.79 -11.52
C TYR A 5 -5.28 10.78 -10.00
N GLY A 6 -6.34 10.21 -9.42
CA GLY A 6 -6.52 10.05 -7.98
C GLY A 6 -7.24 8.76 -7.61
N LEU A 7 -7.04 8.33 -6.37
CA LEU A 7 -7.75 7.19 -5.79
C LEU A 7 -9.02 7.70 -5.11
N LYS A 8 -10.16 7.06 -5.37
CA LYS A 8 -11.39 7.24 -4.61
C LYS A 8 -11.74 5.93 -3.92
N THR A 9 -12.01 5.99 -2.62
CA THR A 9 -12.41 4.84 -1.80
C THR A 9 -13.83 5.05 -1.29
N PHE A 10 -14.60 3.97 -1.17
CA PHE A 10 -15.97 4.00 -0.62
C PHE A 10 -16.30 2.66 0.02
N VAL A 11 -17.38 2.64 0.80
CA VAL A 11 -17.94 1.44 1.42
C VAL A 11 -19.22 1.10 0.67
N MET A 12 -19.39 -0.17 0.28
CA MET A 12 -20.61 -0.68 -0.34
C MET A 12 -21.68 -0.96 0.71
N ASP A 13 -22.94 -1.10 0.30
CA ASP A 13 -24.06 -1.44 1.20
C ASP A 13 -23.86 -2.77 1.95
N SER A 14 -23.01 -3.65 1.42
CA SER A 14 -22.57 -4.90 2.07
C SER A 14 -21.69 -4.68 3.31
N GLY A 15 -21.09 -3.49 3.46
CA GLY A 15 -20.01 -3.17 4.42
C GLY A 15 -18.60 -3.29 3.82
N GLU A 16 -18.50 -3.78 2.57
CA GLU A 16 -17.21 -4.02 1.93
C GLU A 16 -16.56 -2.72 1.44
N ARG A 17 -15.25 -2.59 1.70
CA ARG A 17 -14.47 -1.44 1.24
C ARG A 17 -14.01 -1.64 -0.19
N TYR A 18 -14.16 -0.62 -1.02
CA TYR A 18 -13.79 -0.66 -2.44
C TYR A 18 -13.01 0.59 -2.88
N CYS A 19 -12.23 0.46 -3.95
CA CYS A 19 -11.43 1.55 -4.51
C CYS A 19 -11.53 1.62 -6.03
N ILE A 20 -11.51 2.85 -6.55
CA ILE A 20 -11.60 3.16 -7.98
C ILE A 20 -10.51 4.18 -8.33
N VAL A 21 -9.90 4.01 -9.51
CA VAL A 21 -8.97 4.99 -10.07
C VAL A 21 -9.77 6.02 -10.87
N MET A 22 -9.68 7.28 -10.48
CA MET A 22 -10.41 8.39 -11.07
C MET A 22 -9.49 9.29 -11.89
N ASN A 23 -9.96 9.74 -13.05
CA ASN A 23 -9.40 10.90 -13.72
C ASN A 23 -9.97 12.16 -13.07
N ARG A 24 -9.11 12.97 -12.46
CA ARG A 24 -9.48 14.21 -11.76
C ARG A 24 -9.90 15.34 -12.71
N SER A 25 -9.45 15.31 -13.96
CA SER A 25 -9.84 16.31 -14.95
C SER A 25 -11.28 16.09 -15.43
N SER A 26 -11.65 14.84 -15.72
CA SER A 26 -13.00 14.49 -16.19
C SER A 26 -13.99 14.18 -15.07
N GLY A 27 -13.50 13.85 -13.87
CA GLY A 27 -14.33 13.39 -12.77
C GLY A 27 -14.84 11.95 -12.96
N LEU A 28 -14.36 11.21 -13.96
CA LEU A 28 -14.82 9.87 -14.30
C LEU A 28 -13.82 8.78 -13.90
N PRO A 29 -14.29 7.56 -13.59
CA PRO A 29 -13.43 6.40 -13.44
C PRO A 29 -12.62 6.11 -14.69
N VAL A 30 -11.34 5.75 -14.52
CA VAL A 30 -10.53 5.22 -15.63
C VAL A 30 -10.91 3.75 -15.80
N TYR A 31 -11.49 3.42 -16.96
CA TYR A 31 -12.16 2.15 -17.21
C TYR A 31 -11.24 0.94 -16.96
N TYR A 32 -10.16 0.79 -17.71
CA TYR A 32 -9.30 -0.40 -17.64
C TYR A 32 -8.56 -0.61 -16.31
N PRO A 33 -7.98 0.43 -15.66
CA PRO A 33 -7.46 0.29 -14.30
C PRO A 33 -8.51 -0.16 -13.29
N THR A 34 -9.74 0.36 -13.40
CA THR A 34 -10.84 -0.03 -12.50
C THR A 34 -11.31 -1.45 -12.77
N LEU A 35 -11.39 -1.85 -14.05
CA LEU A 35 -11.71 -3.22 -14.45
C LEU A 35 -10.63 -4.21 -13.97
N TYR A 36 -9.35 -3.85 -14.05
CA TYR A 36 -8.26 -4.66 -13.52
C TYR A 36 -8.38 -4.87 -12.01
N LEU A 37 -8.61 -3.79 -11.25
CA LEU A 37 -8.79 -3.89 -9.79
C LEU A 37 -9.97 -4.81 -9.42
N THR A 38 -11.06 -4.71 -10.16
CA THR A 38 -12.26 -5.54 -9.96
C THR A 38 -11.96 -7.01 -10.28
N THR A 39 -11.48 -7.28 -11.49
CA THR A 39 -11.37 -8.65 -12.01
C THR A 39 -10.17 -9.41 -11.46
N GLN A 40 -9.04 -8.74 -11.23
CA GLN A 40 -7.78 -9.41 -10.90
C GLN A 40 -7.46 -9.39 -9.40
N LEU A 41 -7.99 -8.42 -8.64
CA LEU A 41 -7.72 -8.29 -7.21
C LEU A 41 -8.96 -8.57 -6.37
N ARG A 42 -10.07 -7.86 -6.62
CA ARG A 42 -11.30 -8.06 -5.84
C ARG A 42 -11.84 -9.47 -5.96
N ASN A 43 -12.02 -9.97 -7.18
CA ASN A 43 -12.57 -11.30 -7.42
C ASN A 43 -11.64 -12.43 -6.95
N ARG A 44 -10.35 -12.15 -6.79
CA ARG A 44 -9.38 -13.07 -6.19
C ARG A 44 -9.48 -13.12 -4.66
N GLY A 45 -10.19 -12.18 -4.03
CA GLY A 45 -10.30 -12.07 -2.57
C GLY A 45 -9.13 -11.35 -1.92
N ASP A 46 -8.40 -10.50 -2.66
CA ASP A 46 -7.31 -9.71 -2.09
C ASP A 46 -7.83 -8.70 -1.05
N ALA A 47 -7.07 -8.49 0.02
CA ALA A 47 -7.41 -7.52 1.05
C ALA A 47 -7.52 -6.09 0.47
N PHE A 48 -8.43 -5.28 1.02
CA PHE A 48 -8.63 -3.89 0.59
C PHE A 48 -7.34 -3.05 0.60
N SER A 49 -6.46 -3.26 1.59
CA SER A 49 -5.15 -2.58 1.65
C SER A 49 -4.28 -2.89 0.43
N THR A 50 -4.31 -4.14 -0.04
CA THR A 50 -3.59 -4.59 -1.24
C THR A 50 -4.19 -3.98 -2.50
N MET A 51 -5.52 -3.95 -2.60
CA MET A 51 -6.22 -3.28 -3.71
C MET A 51 -5.91 -1.78 -3.76
N SER A 52 -5.94 -1.10 -2.62
CA SER A 52 -5.61 0.32 -2.50
C SER A 52 -4.16 0.63 -2.88
N ALA A 53 -3.22 -0.24 -2.47
CA ALA A 53 -1.82 -0.15 -2.88
C ALA A 53 -1.67 -0.36 -4.40
N ALA A 54 -2.32 -1.37 -4.97
CA ALA A 54 -2.30 -1.60 -6.41
C ALA A 54 -2.89 -0.42 -7.19
N ALA A 55 -4.03 0.13 -6.76
CA ALA A 55 -4.65 1.29 -7.38
C ALA A 55 -3.73 2.52 -7.33
N SER A 56 -3.03 2.73 -6.21
CA SER A 56 -2.02 3.78 -6.07
C SER A 56 -0.84 3.57 -7.02
N ASN A 57 -0.39 2.33 -7.20
CA ASN A 57 0.67 1.99 -8.15
C ASN A 57 0.22 2.21 -9.60
N LEU A 58 -1.04 1.89 -9.94
CA LEU A 58 -1.61 2.17 -11.26
C LEU A 58 -1.68 3.67 -11.54
N ILE A 59 -2.00 4.49 -10.54
CA ILE A 59 -1.96 5.96 -10.68
C ILE A 59 -0.56 6.44 -11.07
N VAL A 60 0.50 5.84 -10.51
CA VAL A 60 1.89 6.14 -10.91
C VAL A 60 2.13 5.77 -12.37
N LEU A 61 1.67 4.60 -12.80
CA LEU A 61 1.79 4.16 -14.19
C LEU A 61 1.06 5.09 -15.15
N LEU A 62 -0.20 5.45 -14.86
CA LEU A 62 -0.99 6.34 -15.70
C LEU A 62 -0.34 7.73 -15.83
N ARG A 63 0.22 8.27 -14.74
CA ARG A 63 0.99 9.52 -14.79
C ARG A 63 2.21 9.40 -15.69
N PHE A 64 2.96 8.30 -15.58
CA PHE A 64 4.12 8.07 -16.44
C PHE A 64 3.73 8.09 -17.92
N LEU A 65 2.64 7.42 -18.28
CA LEU A 65 2.15 7.33 -19.65
C LEU A 65 1.69 8.70 -20.17
N ASP A 66 0.90 9.44 -19.38
CA ASP A 66 0.45 10.79 -19.74
C ASP A 66 1.63 11.74 -20.00
N ILE A 67 2.65 11.74 -19.12
CA ILE A 67 3.82 12.62 -19.25
C ILE A 67 4.61 12.31 -20.52
N ARG A 68 4.66 11.03 -20.92
CA ARG A 68 5.35 10.57 -22.11
C ARG A 68 4.47 10.63 -23.37
N GLY A 69 3.20 11.01 -23.25
CA GLY A 69 2.24 11.01 -24.36
C GLY A 69 2.01 9.61 -24.95
N ILE A 70 2.11 8.57 -24.14
CA ILE A 70 1.97 7.18 -24.59
C ILE A 70 0.49 6.79 -24.56
N ASP A 71 -0.11 6.63 -25.73
CA ASP A 71 -1.41 5.96 -25.87
C ASP A 71 -1.20 4.44 -25.82
N LEU A 72 -1.51 3.84 -24.66
CA LEU A 72 -1.38 2.40 -24.47
C LEU A 72 -2.32 1.58 -25.35
N GLU A 73 -3.54 2.03 -25.57
CA GLU A 73 -4.54 1.29 -26.34
C GLU A 73 -4.09 1.17 -27.79
N GLN A 74 -3.75 2.30 -28.43
CA GLN A 74 -3.27 2.32 -29.80
C GLN A 74 -1.98 1.51 -29.97
N ARG A 75 -1.03 1.62 -29.05
CA ARG A 75 0.23 0.86 -29.13
C ARG A 75 0.04 -0.63 -29.01
N PHE A 76 -0.83 -1.08 -28.11
CA PHE A 76 -1.01 -2.51 -27.89
C PHE A 76 -1.84 -3.13 -29.02
N LEU A 77 -2.85 -2.42 -29.54
CA LEU A 77 -3.59 -2.82 -30.74
C LEU A 77 -2.68 -2.96 -31.97
N THR A 78 -1.71 -2.06 -32.12
CA THR A 78 -0.70 -2.11 -33.20
C THR A 78 0.48 -3.05 -32.90
N LYS A 79 0.43 -3.83 -31.81
CA LYS A 79 1.49 -4.76 -31.36
C LYS A 79 2.85 -4.06 -31.12
N ASN A 80 2.86 -2.74 -30.94
CA ASN A 80 4.06 -1.94 -30.67
C ASN A 80 4.23 -1.75 -29.15
N PHE A 81 4.64 -2.82 -28.47
CA PHE A 81 4.85 -2.83 -27.01
C PHE A 81 5.96 -1.86 -26.54
N LEU A 82 6.04 -1.65 -25.22
CA LEU A 82 7.04 -0.76 -24.63
C LEU A 82 8.46 -1.26 -24.90
N LYS A 83 9.31 -0.36 -25.39
CA LYS A 83 10.72 -0.62 -25.72
C LYS A 83 11.59 -0.62 -24.46
N PRO A 84 12.77 -1.26 -24.49
CA PRO A 84 13.64 -1.37 -23.31
C PRO A 84 13.93 -0.02 -22.61
N HIS A 85 14.23 1.04 -23.37
CA HIS A 85 14.49 2.37 -22.78
C HIS A 85 13.27 2.94 -22.06
N GLU A 86 12.06 2.70 -22.56
CA GLU A 86 10.82 3.13 -21.91
C GLU A 86 10.57 2.36 -20.60
N LEU A 87 11.05 1.11 -20.53
CA LEU A 87 10.98 0.30 -19.30
C LEU A 87 12.01 0.78 -18.27
N ASP A 88 13.18 1.25 -18.70
CA ASP A 88 14.17 1.90 -17.83
C ASP A 88 13.63 3.24 -17.31
N ASP A 89 13.00 4.03 -18.18
CA ASP A 89 12.32 5.26 -17.80
C ASP A 89 11.17 5.01 -16.80
N LEU A 90 10.40 3.92 -16.99
CA LEU A 90 9.35 3.51 -16.07
C LEU A 90 9.92 3.11 -14.70
N ARG A 91 11.06 2.41 -14.66
CA ARG A 91 11.77 2.07 -13.41
C ARG A 91 12.16 3.32 -12.65
N ASP A 92 12.76 4.28 -13.35
CA ASP A 92 13.25 5.53 -12.74
C ASP A 92 12.08 6.39 -12.27
N PHE A 93 10.98 6.42 -13.03
CA PHE A 93 9.76 7.12 -12.61
C PHE A 93 9.10 6.45 -11.40
N ALA A 94 9.07 5.11 -11.36
CA ALA A 94 8.53 4.35 -10.24
C ALA A 94 9.33 4.54 -8.95
N GLN A 95 10.61 4.94 -9.05
CA GLN A 95 11.47 5.24 -7.91
C GLN A 95 11.14 6.59 -7.26
N ARG A 96 10.57 7.54 -7.99
CA ARG A 96 10.32 8.90 -7.49
C ARG A 96 9.19 8.95 -6.46
N LYS A 97 9.35 9.75 -5.41
CA LYS A 97 8.25 10.09 -4.50
C LYS A 97 7.18 10.85 -5.29
N GLN A 98 5.92 10.49 -5.05
CA GLN A 98 4.80 11.21 -5.66
C GLN A 98 4.47 12.36 -4.71
N ALA A 99 4.64 13.60 -5.17
CA ALA A 99 4.36 14.78 -4.35
C ALA A 99 2.97 14.69 -3.70
N LYS A 100 2.93 14.56 -2.38
CA LYS A 100 1.71 14.70 -1.59
C LYS A 100 1.40 16.19 -1.51
N LYS A 101 0.29 16.64 -2.09
CA LYS A 101 -0.38 17.83 -1.56
C LYS A 101 -1.00 17.41 -0.22
N SER A 102 -0.26 17.58 0.88
CA SER A 102 -0.88 17.55 2.19
C SER A 102 -1.70 18.82 2.33
N LEU A 103 -3.03 18.68 2.29
CA LEU A 103 -3.93 19.62 2.91
C LEU A 103 -3.92 19.26 4.40
N ASN A 104 -3.38 20.17 5.22
CA ASN A 104 -3.57 20.29 6.66
C ASN A 104 -3.44 19.02 7.52
N THR A 105 -2.29 18.84 8.17
CA THR A 105 -2.26 18.42 9.58
C THR A 105 -0.91 18.76 10.20
N SER A 106 -1.01 19.48 11.32
CA SER A 106 -0.02 19.95 12.29
C SER A 106 1.40 19.36 12.24
N SER A 107 2.35 20.30 12.27
CA SER A 107 3.76 20.12 12.60
C SER A 107 3.99 19.27 13.84
N THR A 108 4.73 18.17 13.69
CA THR A 108 5.55 17.62 14.76
C THR A 108 6.98 17.53 14.22
N LEU A 109 7.80 18.50 14.62
CA LEU A 109 9.21 18.65 14.29
C LEU A 109 10.04 17.60 15.04
N TRP A 110 10.35 16.46 14.41
CA TRP A 110 11.44 15.59 14.85
C TRP A 110 12.15 14.99 13.63
N LEU A 111 13.40 15.43 13.43
CA LEU A 111 14.40 14.97 12.45
C LEU A 111 14.05 15.17 10.96
N ASP A 112 14.30 16.38 10.46
CA ASP A 112 14.52 16.64 9.03
C ASP A 112 15.87 16.03 8.61
N GLU A 113 15.91 14.72 8.37
CA GLU A 113 16.88 14.20 7.41
C GLU A 113 16.50 14.71 6.01
N PRO A 114 17.47 14.97 5.11
CA PRO A 114 17.16 15.35 3.74
C PRO A 114 16.34 14.22 3.11
N GLU A 115 15.02 14.42 3.02
CA GLU A 115 14.11 13.42 2.46
C GLU A 115 14.61 13.09 1.05
N SER A 116 15.25 11.94 0.87
CA SER A 116 15.59 11.48 -0.47
C SER A 116 14.30 11.46 -1.30
N ASP A 117 14.35 11.97 -2.54
CA ASP A 117 13.18 12.02 -3.44
C ASP A 117 12.82 10.61 -3.99
N ILE A 118 13.37 9.57 -3.36
CA ILE A 118 13.33 8.18 -3.75
C ILE A 118 12.46 7.41 -2.74
N VAL A 119 11.62 6.51 -3.24
CA VAL A 119 10.87 5.58 -2.41
C VAL A 119 11.72 4.40 -1.99
N ASP A 120 11.35 3.76 -0.87
CA ASP A 120 11.97 2.50 -0.44
C ASP A 120 11.88 1.41 -1.52
N ASN A 121 12.87 0.51 -1.53
CA ASN A 121 12.98 -0.62 -2.46
C ASN A 121 11.71 -1.49 -2.47
N GLY A 122 11.07 -1.71 -1.32
CA GLY A 122 9.82 -2.44 -1.23
C GLY A 122 8.66 -1.74 -1.96
N THR A 123 8.61 -0.41 -1.88
CA THR A 123 7.61 0.40 -2.59
C THR A 123 7.85 0.39 -4.09
N GLN A 124 9.09 0.60 -4.54
CA GLN A 124 9.43 0.53 -5.96
C GLN A 124 9.17 -0.89 -6.52
N HIS A 125 9.49 -1.94 -5.76
CA HIS A 125 9.21 -3.33 -6.13
C HIS A 125 7.71 -3.57 -6.30
N SER A 126 6.88 -3.09 -5.37
CA SER A 126 5.42 -3.17 -5.43
C SER A 126 4.89 -2.45 -6.68
N ARG A 127 5.33 -1.21 -6.92
CA ARG A 127 4.96 -0.41 -8.10
C ARG A 127 5.24 -1.16 -9.40
N LEU A 128 6.48 -1.60 -9.61
CA LEU A 128 6.88 -2.29 -10.82
C LEU A 128 6.18 -3.64 -11.01
N THR A 129 5.86 -4.32 -9.90
CA THR A 129 5.09 -5.58 -9.95
C THR A 129 3.65 -5.33 -10.38
N THR A 130 2.99 -4.30 -9.83
CA THR A 130 1.65 -3.91 -10.28
C THR A 130 1.66 -3.46 -11.74
N CYS A 131 2.65 -2.65 -12.15
CA CYS A 131 2.80 -2.22 -13.55
C CYS A 131 2.95 -3.42 -14.50
N ALA A 132 3.84 -4.36 -14.19
CA ALA A 132 4.06 -5.55 -15.01
C ALA A 132 2.79 -6.40 -15.15
N ASN A 133 2.10 -6.64 -14.03
CA ASN A 133 0.89 -7.46 -14.03
C ASN A 133 -0.28 -6.77 -14.74
N TYR A 134 -0.41 -5.45 -14.58
CA TYR A 134 -1.45 -4.68 -15.27
C TYR A 134 -1.21 -4.61 -16.77
N LEU A 135 0.01 -4.29 -17.22
CA LEU A 135 0.32 -4.19 -18.65
C LEU A 135 0.18 -5.54 -19.35
N HIS A 136 0.58 -6.63 -18.68
CA HIS A 136 0.34 -7.99 -19.17
C HIS A 136 -1.16 -8.28 -19.34
N TRP A 137 -1.95 -8.08 -18.28
CA TRP A 137 -3.39 -8.28 -18.30
C TRP A 137 -4.07 -7.41 -19.37
N TYR A 138 -3.69 -6.14 -19.46
CA TYR A 138 -4.25 -5.16 -20.38
C TYR A 138 -4.00 -5.57 -21.84
N ALA A 139 -2.78 -5.99 -22.16
CA ALA A 139 -2.44 -6.49 -23.50
C ALA A 139 -3.24 -7.73 -23.88
N MET A 140 -3.31 -8.72 -22.97
CA MET A 140 -4.13 -9.93 -23.18
C MET A 140 -5.61 -9.59 -23.35
N HIS A 141 -6.12 -8.65 -22.56
CA HIS A 141 -7.53 -8.26 -22.55
C HIS A 141 -7.95 -7.56 -23.86
N ILE A 142 -7.14 -6.62 -24.36
CA ILE A 142 -7.46 -5.87 -25.58
C ILE A 142 -7.26 -6.71 -26.84
N LEU A 143 -6.24 -7.56 -26.88
CA LEU A 143 -5.95 -8.35 -28.07
C LEU A 143 -6.89 -9.54 -28.27
N LYS A 144 -7.55 -10.03 -27.22
CA LYS A 144 -8.57 -11.14 -27.16
C LYS A 144 -8.13 -12.50 -27.74
N THR A 145 -7.35 -12.54 -28.81
CA THR A 145 -6.77 -13.72 -29.45
C THR A 145 -5.44 -13.29 -30.07
N ALA A 146 -4.36 -13.42 -29.30
CA ALA A 146 -3.02 -13.08 -29.75
C ALA A 146 -2.32 -14.33 -30.31
N GLU A 147 -1.62 -14.18 -31.43
CA GLU A 147 -0.70 -15.20 -31.94
C GLU A 147 0.37 -15.52 -30.89
N LEU A 148 0.92 -16.75 -30.92
CA LEU A 148 1.91 -17.19 -29.94
C LEU A 148 3.11 -16.23 -29.83
N GLU A 149 3.58 -15.69 -30.94
CA GLU A 149 4.67 -14.72 -30.98
C GLU A 149 4.33 -13.43 -30.22
N VAL A 150 3.09 -12.96 -30.34
CA VAL A 150 2.62 -11.74 -29.66
C VAL A 150 2.49 -11.99 -28.16
N VAL A 151 1.98 -13.17 -27.76
CA VAL A 151 1.95 -13.58 -26.35
C VAL A 151 3.36 -13.61 -25.76
N GLN A 152 4.33 -14.17 -26.48
CA GLN A 152 5.74 -14.19 -26.06
C GLN A 152 6.32 -12.78 -25.92
N GLN A 153 5.98 -11.84 -26.80
CA GLN A 153 6.40 -10.44 -26.67
C GLN A 153 5.82 -9.77 -25.43
N ILE A 154 4.55 -10.03 -25.11
CA ILE A 154 3.88 -9.48 -23.92
C ILE A 154 4.49 -10.06 -22.65
N ASP A 155 4.73 -11.37 -22.62
CA ASP A 155 5.41 -12.05 -21.51
C ASP A 155 6.83 -11.50 -21.34
N ALA A 156 7.57 -11.33 -22.44
CA ALA A 156 8.91 -10.76 -22.42
C ALA A 156 8.90 -9.33 -21.86
N MET A 157 7.97 -8.47 -22.26
CA MET A 157 7.80 -7.12 -21.71
C MET A 157 7.55 -7.16 -20.20
N ALA A 158 6.59 -7.98 -19.75
CA ALA A 158 6.27 -8.11 -18.33
C ALA A 158 7.46 -8.62 -17.51
N GLN A 159 8.23 -9.59 -18.04
CA GLN A 159 9.45 -10.09 -17.40
C GLN A 159 10.56 -9.05 -17.39
N GLN A 160 10.72 -8.25 -18.45
CA GLN A 160 11.68 -7.16 -18.49
C GLN A 160 11.39 -6.07 -17.45
N ILE A 161 10.12 -5.77 -17.17
CA ILE A 161 9.75 -4.88 -16.05
C ILE A 161 10.11 -5.53 -14.72
N LYS A 162 9.80 -6.82 -14.55
CA LYS A 162 10.10 -7.58 -13.32
C LYS A 162 11.60 -7.71 -13.06
N LYS A 163 12.45 -7.78 -14.09
CA LYS A 163 13.93 -7.78 -13.97
C LYS A 163 14.50 -6.45 -13.51
N ARG A 164 13.80 -5.33 -13.79
CA ARG A 164 14.18 -3.98 -13.35
C ARG A 164 13.75 -3.65 -11.91
N ARG A 165 13.10 -4.58 -11.22
CA ARG A 165 12.77 -4.40 -9.80
C ARG A 165 14.06 -4.26 -9.00
N PRO A 166 14.10 -3.40 -7.98
CA PRO A 166 15.24 -3.37 -7.08
C PRO A 166 15.39 -4.77 -6.50
N SER A 167 16.62 -5.26 -6.50
CA SER A 167 16.94 -6.50 -5.80
C SER A 167 16.57 -6.30 -4.34
N LYS A 168 16.01 -7.35 -3.71
CA LYS A 168 16.05 -7.40 -2.25
C LYS A 168 17.53 -7.42 -1.90
N GLN A 169 18.13 -6.28 -1.61
CA GLN A 169 19.37 -6.26 -0.85
C GLN A 169 19.12 -7.22 0.31
N ARG A 170 19.96 -8.27 0.41
CA ARG A 170 20.01 -9.06 1.64
C ARG A 170 20.00 -8.02 2.73
N ARG A 171 18.97 -8.05 3.58
CA ARG A 171 18.85 -7.20 4.77
C ARG A 171 20.27 -7.11 5.32
N SER A 172 20.88 -5.92 5.30
CA SER A 172 22.26 -5.80 5.74
C SER A 172 22.33 -6.44 7.12
N SER A 173 23.40 -7.16 7.41
CA SER A 173 23.66 -7.67 8.76
C SER A 173 23.76 -6.53 9.79
N GLU A 174 23.78 -5.28 9.33
CA GLU A 174 23.68 -4.03 10.09
C GLU A 174 22.22 -3.54 10.26
N LEU A 175 21.22 -4.44 10.19
CA LEU A 175 19.93 -4.11 10.77
C LEU A 175 20.16 -3.88 12.27
N GLN A 176 20.30 -2.62 12.66
CA GLN A 176 20.17 -2.23 14.05
C GLN A 176 18.84 -2.81 14.53
N ASP A 177 18.92 -3.70 15.50
CA ASP A 177 17.75 -4.19 16.19
C ASP A 177 17.02 -2.95 16.73
N ARG A 178 15.82 -2.71 16.21
CA ARG A 178 14.97 -1.58 16.63
C ARG A 178 14.11 -1.96 17.84
N SER A 179 14.35 -3.13 18.42
CA SER A 179 13.75 -3.52 19.69
C SER A 179 14.21 -2.56 20.78
N LEU A 180 13.30 -2.27 21.70
CA LEU A 180 13.63 -1.50 22.88
C LEU A 180 14.56 -2.35 23.77
N SER A 181 15.61 -1.73 24.31
CA SER A 181 16.41 -2.37 25.35
C SER A 181 15.62 -2.47 26.66
N ASP A 182 16.07 -3.30 27.59
CA ASP A 182 15.42 -3.45 28.91
C ASP A 182 15.33 -2.10 29.64
N ILE A 183 16.38 -1.28 29.57
CA ILE A 183 16.39 0.08 30.15
C ILE A 183 15.33 0.99 29.52
N GLN A 184 15.14 0.88 28.19
CA GLN A 184 14.11 1.65 27.48
C GLN A 184 12.70 1.14 27.81
N LEU A 185 12.54 -0.16 28.01
CA LEU A 185 11.27 -0.76 28.43
C LEU A 185 10.89 -0.35 29.85
N ASP A 186 11.84 -0.39 30.79
CA ASP A 186 11.64 0.07 32.16
C ASP A 186 11.21 1.54 32.17
N SER A 187 11.95 2.39 31.44
CA SER A 187 11.61 3.81 31.27
C SER A 187 10.21 4.00 30.66
N LEU A 188 9.86 3.23 29.63
CA LEU A 188 8.54 3.27 29.02
C LEU A 188 7.45 2.89 30.05
N PHE A 189 7.67 1.84 30.84
CA PHE A 189 6.69 1.40 31.82
C PHE A 189 6.49 2.39 32.97
N GLU A 190 7.53 3.09 33.40
CA GLU A 190 7.42 4.20 34.36
C GLU A 190 6.64 5.39 33.78
N VAL A 191 6.94 5.78 32.54
CA VAL A 191 6.28 6.92 31.86
C VAL A 191 4.78 6.68 31.71
N ILE A 192 4.36 5.45 31.37
CA ILE A 192 2.95 5.16 31.09
C ILE A 192 2.12 4.87 32.35
N LEU A 193 2.71 4.89 33.55
CA LEU A 193 1.94 4.73 34.80
C LEU A 193 0.84 5.81 34.89
N PRO A 194 -0.41 5.45 35.26
CA PRO A 194 -1.45 6.44 35.46
C PRO A 194 -1.09 7.37 36.62
N GLY A 195 -1.21 8.68 36.39
CA GLY A 195 -0.83 9.73 37.34
C GLY A 195 0.67 10.09 37.34
N SER A 196 1.51 9.43 36.54
CA SER A 196 2.91 9.83 36.38
C SER A 196 2.99 11.24 35.77
N LYS A 197 3.87 12.08 36.33
CA LYS A 197 4.14 13.44 35.82
C LYS A 197 4.75 13.43 34.42
N LEU A 198 5.38 12.32 34.03
CA LEU A 198 6.01 12.14 32.71
C LEU A 198 5.04 11.55 31.67
N ASN A 199 3.83 11.16 32.08
CA ASN A 199 2.87 10.54 31.18
C ASN A 199 2.37 11.57 30.15
N PRO A 200 2.54 11.34 28.84
CA PRO A 200 2.18 12.32 27.81
C PRO A 200 0.66 12.38 27.56
N PHE A 201 -0.12 11.48 28.14
CA PHE A 201 -1.56 11.38 27.89
C PHE A 201 -2.39 12.07 28.97
N SER A 202 -3.57 12.58 28.59
CA SER A 202 -4.54 13.12 29.55
C SER A 202 -5.05 12.04 30.51
N ILE A 203 -5.36 12.44 31.74
CA ILE A 203 -5.72 11.55 32.85
C ILE A 203 -6.80 10.51 32.48
N GLU A 204 -7.77 10.91 31.65
CA GLU A 204 -8.92 10.11 31.22
C GLU A 204 -8.52 8.89 30.36
N VAL A 205 -7.46 9.01 29.56
CA VAL A 205 -7.07 7.97 28.60
C VAL A 205 -5.84 7.16 29.04
N GLN A 206 -5.17 7.55 30.13
CA GLN A 206 -3.95 6.89 30.61
C GLN A 206 -4.15 5.40 30.89
N ARG A 207 -5.23 5.01 31.56
CA ARG A 207 -5.52 3.60 31.86
C ARG A 207 -5.65 2.76 30.58
N ARG A 208 -6.41 3.26 29.61
CA ARG A 208 -6.60 2.60 28.31
C ARG A 208 -5.28 2.49 27.55
N ASN A 209 -4.55 3.59 27.40
CA ASN A 209 -3.31 3.62 26.64
C ASN A 209 -2.22 2.74 27.27
N ARG A 210 -2.12 2.73 28.60
CA ARG A 210 -1.23 1.81 29.32
C ARG A 210 -1.59 0.36 29.02
N LEU A 211 -2.87 -0.01 29.13
CA LEU A 211 -3.31 -1.37 28.81
C LEU A 211 -2.97 -1.77 27.37
N MET A 212 -3.18 -0.87 26.41
CA MET A 212 -2.81 -1.09 25.01
C MET A 212 -1.32 -1.40 24.84
N ILE A 213 -0.44 -0.61 25.48
CA ILE A 213 1.02 -0.81 25.42
C ILE A 213 1.42 -2.15 26.07
N LEU A 214 0.83 -2.50 27.22
CA LEU A 214 1.10 -3.78 27.88
C LEU A 214 0.65 -4.97 27.02
N LEU A 215 -0.52 -4.89 26.38
CA LEU A 215 -0.99 -5.95 25.48
C LEU A 215 -0.06 -6.11 24.27
N LEU A 216 0.40 -5.01 23.67
CA LEU A 216 1.38 -5.06 22.57
C LEU A 216 2.68 -5.73 23.03
N PHE A 217 3.18 -5.35 24.21
CA PHE A 217 4.42 -5.88 24.75
C PHE A 217 4.34 -7.38 25.09
N TYR A 218 3.34 -7.79 25.88
CA TYR A 218 3.25 -9.16 26.39
C TYR A 218 2.73 -10.16 25.35
N LEU A 219 1.86 -9.75 24.42
CA LEU A 219 1.27 -10.65 23.43
C LEU A 219 1.97 -10.59 22.08
N GLY A 220 2.80 -9.57 21.82
CA GLY A 220 3.47 -9.38 20.54
C GLY A 220 2.51 -9.15 19.36
N ILE A 221 1.27 -8.76 19.64
CA ILE A 221 0.23 -8.55 18.63
C ILE A 221 0.47 -7.28 17.82
N ARG A 222 -0.03 -7.25 16.58
CA ARG A 222 0.02 -6.05 15.74
C ARG A 222 -1.00 -5.01 16.21
N GLY A 223 -0.73 -3.73 15.94
CA GLY A 223 -1.68 -2.65 16.26
C GLY A 223 -3.10 -2.87 15.69
N GLY A 224 -3.21 -3.41 14.47
CA GLY A 224 -4.51 -3.76 13.89
C GLY A 224 -5.22 -4.93 14.57
N GLU A 225 -4.48 -5.87 15.16
CA GLU A 225 -5.04 -6.98 15.94
C GLU A 225 -5.53 -6.46 17.30
N LEU A 226 -4.74 -5.61 17.97
CA LEU A 226 -5.11 -4.93 19.22
C LEU A 226 -6.42 -4.15 19.07
N LEU A 227 -6.55 -3.36 18.00
CA LEU A 227 -7.74 -2.54 17.75
C LEU A 227 -9.00 -3.36 17.44
N ASN A 228 -8.84 -4.63 17.04
CA ASN A 228 -9.95 -5.54 16.74
C ASN A 228 -10.41 -6.39 17.94
N ILE A 229 -9.76 -6.27 19.10
CA ILE A 229 -10.13 -7.01 20.31
C ILE A 229 -11.48 -6.51 20.81
N ARG A 230 -12.41 -7.44 21.06
CA ARG A 230 -13.73 -7.15 21.65
C ARG A 230 -13.84 -7.78 23.04
N ILE A 231 -14.78 -7.30 23.86
CA ILE A 231 -15.00 -7.84 25.21
C ILE A 231 -15.30 -9.34 25.18
N GLN A 232 -16.07 -9.80 24.19
CA GLN A 232 -16.40 -11.22 23.98
C GLN A 232 -15.19 -12.12 23.65
N ASP A 233 -14.04 -11.52 23.31
CA ASP A 233 -12.81 -12.27 23.07
C ASP A 233 -12.00 -12.52 24.35
N VAL A 234 -12.42 -11.91 25.45
CA VAL A 234 -11.77 -12.04 26.75
C VAL A 234 -12.54 -13.05 27.58
N ASP A 235 -11.88 -14.16 27.90
CA ASP A 235 -12.33 -15.08 28.93
C ASP A 235 -11.74 -14.66 30.27
N PHE A 236 -12.56 -13.96 31.06
CA PHE A 236 -12.19 -13.48 32.40
C PHE A 236 -12.05 -14.61 33.43
N SER A 237 -12.61 -15.80 33.16
CA SER A 237 -12.48 -16.94 34.07
C SER A 237 -11.13 -17.62 33.94
N THR A 238 -10.61 -17.70 32.71
CA THR A 238 -9.31 -18.33 32.42
C THR A 238 -8.17 -17.32 32.19
N ASN A 239 -8.46 -16.01 32.28
CA ASN A 239 -7.55 -14.91 31.97
C ASN A 239 -6.92 -15.03 30.57
N ARG A 240 -7.73 -15.41 29.57
CA ARG A 240 -7.28 -15.60 28.19
C ARG A 240 -7.93 -14.58 27.26
N ILE A 241 -7.16 -14.08 26.31
CA ILE A 241 -7.63 -13.20 25.24
C ILE A 241 -7.47 -13.92 23.92
N ARG A 242 -8.55 -14.03 23.14
CA ARG A 242 -8.53 -14.64 21.81
C ARG A 242 -8.36 -13.56 20.73
N ILE A 243 -7.27 -13.63 19.97
CA ILE A 243 -7.04 -12.71 18.84
C ILE A 243 -7.75 -13.25 17.60
N VAL A 244 -8.87 -12.64 17.23
CA VAL A 244 -9.71 -13.06 16.08
C VAL A 244 -9.61 -12.05 14.96
N ARG A 245 -9.44 -12.52 13.72
CA ARG A 245 -9.48 -11.69 12.52
C ARG A 245 -10.93 -11.52 12.05
N ARG A 246 -11.39 -10.28 11.99
CA ARG A 246 -12.72 -9.87 11.51
C ARG A 246 -12.55 -8.96 10.31
N ALA A 247 -12.67 -9.49 9.09
CA ALA A 247 -12.64 -8.68 7.88
C ALA A 247 -14.07 -8.27 7.52
N ASP A 248 -14.27 -7.01 7.16
CA ASP A 248 -15.51 -6.49 6.58
C ASP A 248 -16.80 -6.72 7.42
N GLU A 249 -16.68 -6.75 8.76
CA GLU A 249 -17.86 -6.79 9.61
C GLU A 249 -18.62 -5.45 9.61
N ARG A 250 -19.95 -5.50 9.43
CA ARG A 250 -20.82 -4.31 9.35
C ARG A 250 -20.74 -3.39 10.57
N ALA A 251 -20.38 -3.91 11.74
CA ALA A 251 -20.23 -3.10 12.96
C ALA A 251 -18.98 -2.21 12.95
N ASP A 252 -18.04 -2.46 12.02
CA ASP A 252 -16.78 -1.71 11.86
C ASP A 252 -16.82 -0.72 10.67
N SER A 253 -18.02 -0.43 10.15
CA SER A 253 -18.29 0.50 9.02
C SER A 253 -18.82 1.86 9.47
#